data_AF-A0A7W0WX13-F1
#
_entry.id   AF-A0A7W0WX13-F1
#
_cell.length_a   1.000
_cell.length_b   1.000
_cell.length_c   1.000
_cell.angle_alpha   90.00
_cell.angle_beta   90.00
_cell.angle_gamma   90.00
#
_symmetry.space_group_name_H-M   'P 1'
#
loop_
_entity.id
_entity.type
_entity.pdbx_description
1 polymer ?
#
loop_
_entity_poly.entity_id
_entity_poly.type
_entity_poly.pdbx_seq_one_letter_code
_entity_poly.pdbx_strand_id
1 'polypeptide(L)'
;MGRFALVVMVLAFGCSKGGGARGAAGTERGDCRTGDNKCDQGLLCLSNLCVRPPAADCKMVSETLASLDLGNYAEPEERAPVVAKYKASCEKTYVSKEEGECLDKARDKWTAGQCAPRLFPEMTAKGTDCKQVSTKIESAMKQMQGMENPQMAQYLETMVRVVGQSCVEDAWPDTVKQCILMQSGGADAMQVCNQQFPPALQSKLQERLQTAMREQMK
;
A
#
# COMPACT_ATOMS: atom_id res chain seq x y z
N MET A 1 71.87 25.28 46.72
CA MET A 1 70.87 24.20 46.73
C MET A 1 69.66 24.70 45.93
N GLY A 2 69.36 24.07 44.79
CA GLY A 2 68.22 24.46 43.95
C GLY A 2 68.09 23.49 42.79
N ARG A 3 67.27 22.44 42.96
CA ARG A 3 66.99 21.40 41.97
C ARG A 3 65.89 21.92 41.02
N PHE A 4 66.22 22.12 39.75
CA PHE A 4 65.21 22.31 38.70
C PHE A 4 64.86 20.95 38.09
N ALA A 5 63.62 20.50 38.31
CA ALA A 5 63.06 19.30 37.69
C ALA A 5 62.52 19.66 36.31
N LEU A 6 63.02 18.98 35.28
CA LEU A 6 62.62 19.13 33.89
C LEU A 6 61.57 18.05 33.58
N VAL A 7 60.31 18.45 33.46
CA VAL A 7 59.19 17.56 33.07
C VAL A 7 59.07 17.58 31.56
N VAL A 8 59.44 16.48 30.91
CA VAL A 8 59.23 16.24 29.49
C VAL A 8 57.82 15.70 29.30
N MET A 9 56.93 16.53 28.77
CA MET A 9 55.55 16.16 28.44
C MET A 9 55.51 15.60 27.01
N VAL A 10 55.42 14.27 26.89
CA VAL A 10 55.26 13.56 25.61
C VAL A 10 53.80 13.69 25.17
N LEU A 11 53.53 14.55 24.17
CA LEU A 11 52.24 14.62 23.49
C LEU A 11 52.13 13.48 22.47
N ALA A 12 51.40 12.43 22.83
CA ALA A 12 50.96 11.40 21.89
C ALA A 12 49.87 11.97 20.98
N PHE A 13 50.21 12.28 19.73
CA PHE A 13 49.23 12.49 18.65
C PHE A 13 48.57 11.14 18.32
N GLY A 14 47.44 10.86 18.95
CA GLY A 14 46.54 9.80 18.54
C GLY A 14 45.86 10.17 17.23
N CYS A 15 46.22 9.50 16.13
CA CYS A 15 45.43 9.47 14.90
C CYS A 15 44.07 8.82 15.20
N SER A 16 43.06 9.64 15.51
CA SER A 16 41.68 9.18 15.55
C SER A 16 41.26 8.85 14.11
N LYS A 17 41.14 7.56 13.85
CA LYS A 17 40.64 6.98 12.60
C LYS A 17 39.27 7.61 12.32
N GLY A 18 39.22 8.48 11.32
CA GLY A 18 38.02 9.19 10.92
C GLY A 18 36.88 8.21 10.63
N GLY A 19 36.00 8.04 11.61
CA GLY A 19 34.67 7.51 11.38
C GLY A 19 33.97 8.54 10.53
N GLY A 20 33.92 8.31 9.21
CA GLY A 20 33.07 9.08 8.31
C GLY A 20 31.70 9.18 8.95
N ALA A 21 31.21 10.41 9.14
CA ALA A 21 29.94 10.68 9.79
C ALA A 21 28.85 9.84 9.11
N ARG A 22 28.53 8.68 9.70
CA ARG A 22 27.36 7.91 9.29
C ARG A 22 26.17 8.80 9.62
N GLY A 23 25.33 9.05 8.62
CA GLY A 23 24.06 9.72 8.84
C GLY A 23 23.29 9.01 9.97
N ALA A 24 22.46 9.76 10.69
CA ALA A 24 21.61 9.17 11.72
C ALA A 24 20.85 7.95 11.15
N ALA A 25 20.64 6.92 11.97
CA ALA A 25 19.97 5.72 11.50
C ALA A 25 18.60 6.05 10.90
N GLY A 26 18.34 5.55 9.69
CA GLY A 26 17.16 5.83 8.90
C GLY A 26 17.31 6.96 7.87
N THR A 27 18.33 7.82 7.96
CA THR A 27 18.50 8.93 7.01
C THR A 27 19.29 8.51 5.76
N GLU A 28 19.25 9.32 4.70
CA GLU A 28 19.96 9.02 3.46
C GLU A 28 21.46 8.79 3.71
N ARG A 29 21.97 7.63 3.24
CA ARG A 29 23.33 7.10 3.49
C ARG A 29 23.65 6.80 4.96
N GLY A 30 22.65 6.79 5.84
CA GLY A 30 22.72 6.26 7.20
C GLY A 30 22.45 4.76 7.24
N ASP A 31 22.74 4.15 8.39
CA ASP A 31 22.37 2.75 8.65
C ASP A 31 20.83 2.62 8.70
N CYS A 32 20.27 1.48 8.31
CA CYS A 32 18.83 1.23 8.47
C CYS A 32 18.44 1.22 9.96
N ARG A 33 17.18 1.55 10.27
CA ARG A 33 16.71 1.49 11.65
C ARG A 33 16.74 0.06 12.17
N THR A 34 17.38 -0.13 13.31
CA THR A 34 17.44 -1.40 14.03
C THR A 34 16.06 -1.77 14.55
N GLY A 35 15.51 -2.90 14.07
CA GLY A 35 14.24 -3.46 14.53
C GLY A 35 13.25 -3.74 13.40
N ASP A 36 13.19 -2.87 12.39
CA ASP A 36 12.26 -3.00 11.27
C ASP A 36 12.94 -2.96 9.89
N ASN A 37 14.26 -2.74 9.84
CA ASN A 37 15.02 -2.54 8.61
C ASN A 37 14.41 -1.45 7.72
N LYS A 38 13.86 -0.39 8.33
CA LYS A 38 13.25 0.73 7.59
C LYS A 38 14.12 1.97 7.59
N CYS A 39 13.83 2.83 6.63
CA CYS A 39 14.44 4.14 6.45
C CYS A 39 13.40 5.25 6.51
N ASP A 40 13.83 6.51 6.43
CA ASP A 40 12.94 7.65 6.24
C ASP A 40 12.08 7.51 4.97
N GLN A 41 11.00 8.27 4.94
CA GLN A 41 10.05 8.24 3.82
C GLN A 41 10.76 8.48 2.48
N GLY A 42 10.51 7.60 1.52
CA GLY A 42 11.11 7.65 0.19
C GLY A 42 12.53 7.07 0.12
N LEU A 43 13.02 6.41 1.17
CA LEU A 43 14.28 5.67 1.17
C LEU A 43 14.03 4.17 1.29
N LEU A 44 14.88 3.37 0.65
CA LEU A 44 14.88 1.92 0.74
C LEU A 44 16.08 1.46 1.57
N CYS A 45 15.85 0.46 2.43
CA CYS A 45 16.94 -0.21 3.13
C CYS A 45 17.53 -1.28 2.20
N LEU A 46 18.72 -1.00 1.66
CA LEU A 46 19.46 -1.94 0.84
C LEU A 46 20.66 -2.46 1.63
N SER A 47 20.61 -3.75 1.98
CA SER A 47 21.51 -4.40 2.93
C SER A 47 21.42 -3.79 4.33
N ASN A 48 22.21 -2.76 4.61
CA ASN A 48 22.21 -2.05 5.88
C ASN A 48 22.18 -0.53 5.70
N LEU A 49 22.04 -0.04 4.47
CA LEU A 49 22.13 1.38 4.14
C LEU A 49 20.80 1.91 3.59
N CYS A 50 20.41 3.08 4.06
CA CYS A 50 19.27 3.80 3.52
C CYS A 50 19.65 4.54 2.25
N VAL A 51 19.12 4.10 1.11
CA VAL A 51 19.40 4.67 -0.20
C VAL A 51 18.12 5.23 -0.81
N ARG A 52 18.23 6.41 -1.43
CA ARG A 52 17.14 6.99 -2.20
C ARG A 52 17.06 6.31 -3.57
N PRO A 53 15.96 5.64 -3.92
CA PRO A 53 15.78 5.04 -5.23
C PRO A 53 15.68 6.16 -6.29
N PRO A 54 15.96 5.87 -7.58
CA PRO A 54 15.72 6.83 -8.66
C PRO A 54 14.26 7.27 -8.66
N ALA A 55 14.01 8.56 -8.89
CA ALA A 55 12.65 9.10 -9.00
C ALA A 55 12.00 8.70 -10.33
N ALA A 56 10.67 8.59 -10.35
CA ALA A 56 9.87 8.43 -11.55
C ALA A 56 9.88 9.70 -12.41
N ASP A 57 9.47 9.55 -13.68
CA ASP A 57 9.07 10.69 -14.50
C ASP A 57 7.68 11.17 -14.06
N CYS A 58 7.64 12.20 -13.23
CA CYS A 58 6.39 12.75 -12.71
C CYS A 58 5.51 13.39 -13.80
N LYS A 59 6.04 13.71 -14.99
CA LYS A 59 5.22 14.13 -16.12
C LYS A 59 4.41 12.93 -16.63
N MET A 60 5.09 11.82 -16.95
CA MET A 60 4.44 10.60 -17.41
C MET A 60 3.41 10.10 -16.38
N VAL A 61 3.80 10.01 -15.10
CA VAL A 61 2.88 9.59 -14.02
C VAL A 61 1.63 10.48 -13.99
N SER A 62 1.80 11.80 -14.08
CA SER A 62 0.66 12.71 -14.02
C SER A 62 -0.29 12.62 -15.21
N GLU A 63 0.22 12.35 -16.42
CA GLU A 63 -0.60 12.16 -17.62
C GLU A 63 -1.37 10.83 -17.56
N THR A 64 -0.73 9.76 -17.10
CA THR A 64 -1.38 8.46 -16.87
C THR A 64 -2.51 8.59 -15.85
N LEU A 65 -2.25 9.22 -14.70
CA LEU A 65 -3.26 9.37 -13.65
C LEU A 65 -4.40 10.30 -14.05
N ALA A 66 -4.13 11.38 -14.78
CA ALA A 66 -5.18 12.22 -15.33
C ALA A 66 -6.07 11.44 -16.31
N SER A 67 -5.49 10.52 -17.09
CA SER A 67 -6.25 9.65 -18.01
C SER A 67 -7.12 8.64 -17.27
N LEU A 68 -6.65 8.10 -16.13
CA LEU A 68 -7.46 7.25 -15.25
C LEU A 68 -8.60 8.01 -14.56
N ASP A 69 -8.43 9.31 -14.31
CA ASP A 69 -9.40 10.16 -13.61
C ASP A 69 -10.49 10.69 -14.55
N LEU A 70 -10.07 11.28 -15.67
CA LEU A 70 -10.97 11.97 -16.61
C LEU A 70 -11.35 11.11 -17.84
N GLY A 71 -10.67 9.97 -18.03
CA GLY A 71 -10.78 9.18 -19.25
C GLY A 71 -9.89 9.71 -20.38
N ASN A 72 -9.91 8.99 -21.51
CA ASN A 72 -9.04 9.28 -22.65
C ASN A 72 -9.49 10.49 -23.48
N TYR A 73 -10.74 10.93 -23.34
CA TYR A 73 -11.37 11.94 -24.20
C TYR A 73 -11.54 13.31 -23.54
N ALA A 74 -10.97 13.53 -22.35
CA ALA A 74 -11.03 14.83 -21.70
C ALA A 74 -10.21 15.88 -22.46
N GLU A 75 -10.83 17.05 -22.66
CA GLU A 75 -10.22 18.18 -23.38
C GLU A 75 -8.98 18.71 -22.66
N PRO A 76 -8.02 19.32 -23.38
CA PRO A 76 -6.76 19.79 -22.80
C PRO A 76 -6.95 20.75 -21.61
N GLU A 77 -7.96 21.62 -21.65
CA GLU A 77 -8.26 22.61 -20.61
C GLU A 77 -8.77 21.94 -19.33
N GLU A 78 -9.54 20.86 -19.45
CA GLU A 78 -10.01 20.06 -18.30
C GLU A 78 -8.90 19.16 -17.75
N ARG A 79 -8.04 18.67 -18.63
CA ARG A 79 -6.93 17.77 -18.29
C ARG A 79 -5.79 18.48 -17.58
N ALA A 80 -5.43 19.68 -18.02
CA ALA A 80 -4.30 20.45 -17.48
C ALA A 80 -4.29 20.60 -15.94
N PRO A 81 -5.39 21.00 -15.26
CA PRO A 81 -5.39 21.12 -13.80
C PRO A 81 -5.20 19.78 -13.09
N VAL A 82 -5.72 18.68 -13.65
CA VAL A 82 -5.59 17.33 -13.08
C VAL A 82 -4.17 16.80 -13.24
N VAL A 83 -3.56 17.01 -14.41
CA VAL A 83 -2.13 16.72 -14.64
C VAL A 83 -1.25 17.51 -13.67
N ALA A 84 -1.49 18.82 -13.53
CA ALA A 84 -0.73 19.65 -12.59
C ALA A 84 -0.86 19.16 -11.14
N LYS A 85 -2.07 18.78 -10.71
CA LYS A 85 -2.33 18.18 -9.39
C LYS A 85 -1.52 16.90 -9.18
N TYR A 86 -1.60 15.93 -10.10
CA TYR A 86 -0.89 14.66 -9.93
C TYR A 86 0.62 14.81 -10.05
N LYS A 87 1.11 15.73 -10.89
CA LYS A 87 2.55 16.03 -10.98
C LYS A 87 3.08 16.57 -9.66
N ALA A 88 2.40 17.56 -9.08
CA ALA A 88 2.79 18.12 -7.77
C ALA A 88 2.77 17.05 -6.67
N SER A 89 1.77 16.16 -6.67
CA SER A 89 1.71 15.04 -5.71
C SER A 89 2.81 14.00 -5.93
N CYS A 90 3.16 13.68 -7.19
CA CYS A 90 4.24 12.76 -7.53
C CYS A 90 5.59 13.28 -7.01
N GLU A 91 5.88 14.55 -7.25
CA GLU A 91 7.11 15.21 -6.79
C GLU A 91 7.16 15.27 -5.26
N LYS A 92 6.04 15.65 -4.63
CA LYS A 92 5.91 15.75 -3.17
C LYS A 92 6.09 14.41 -2.45
N THR A 93 5.58 13.33 -3.03
CA THR A 93 5.58 11.99 -2.39
C THR A 93 6.80 11.15 -2.75
N TYR A 94 7.66 11.68 -3.63
CA TYR A 94 8.83 11.01 -4.15
C TYR A 94 8.49 9.62 -4.71
N VAL A 95 7.65 9.60 -5.75
CA VAL A 95 7.34 8.36 -6.47
C VAL A 95 8.63 7.85 -7.10
N SER A 96 9.03 6.64 -6.73
CA SER A 96 10.21 5.97 -7.26
C SER A 96 9.97 5.49 -8.69
N LYS A 97 11.04 5.24 -9.45
CA LYS A 97 10.97 4.73 -10.81
C LYS A 97 10.15 3.44 -10.91
N GLU A 98 10.34 2.50 -9.97
CA GLU A 98 9.59 1.24 -9.92
C GLU A 98 8.09 1.48 -9.69
N GLU A 99 7.73 2.38 -8.77
CA GLU A 99 6.35 2.79 -8.55
C GLU A 99 5.78 3.47 -9.81
N GLY A 100 6.55 4.31 -10.50
CA GLY A 100 6.17 4.94 -11.76
C GLY A 100 5.90 3.93 -12.88
N GLU A 101 6.73 2.91 -13.03
CA GLU A 101 6.53 1.81 -13.99
C GLU A 101 5.31 0.95 -13.65
N CYS A 102 5.00 0.78 -12.36
CA CYS A 102 3.77 0.14 -11.92
C CYS A 102 2.54 1.00 -12.28
N LEU A 103 2.61 2.31 -12.03
CA LEU A 103 1.52 3.26 -12.34
C LEU A 103 1.23 3.33 -13.84
N ASP A 104 2.23 3.28 -14.71
CA ASP A 104 2.07 3.24 -16.17
C ASP A 104 1.26 2.02 -16.65
N LYS A 105 1.37 0.90 -15.93
CA LYS A 105 0.64 -0.34 -16.21
C LYS A 105 -0.75 -0.38 -15.56
N ALA A 106 -1.06 0.52 -14.64
CA ALA A 106 -2.35 0.56 -13.98
C ALA A 106 -3.47 0.84 -15.01
N ARG A 107 -4.63 0.22 -14.78
CA ARG A 107 -5.83 0.38 -15.64
C ARG A 107 -7.00 1.00 -14.91
N ASP A 108 -6.91 1.09 -13.60
CA ASP A 108 -7.88 1.73 -12.74
C ASP A 108 -7.18 2.39 -11.55
N LYS A 109 -7.91 3.31 -10.92
CA LYS A 109 -7.42 4.06 -9.76
C LYS A 109 -7.02 3.17 -8.58
N TRP A 110 -7.73 2.06 -8.37
CA TRP A 110 -7.42 1.16 -7.26
C TRP A 110 -6.06 0.48 -7.47
N THR A 111 -5.79 -0.02 -8.68
CA THR A 111 -4.50 -0.60 -9.07
C THR A 111 -3.37 0.43 -8.95
N ALA A 112 -3.62 1.68 -9.36
CA ALA A 112 -2.67 2.76 -9.16
C ALA A 112 -2.40 3.03 -7.65
N GLY A 113 -3.45 2.95 -6.83
CA GLY A 113 -3.38 2.98 -5.38
C GLY A 113 -2.48 1.90 -4.77
N GLN A 114 -2.51 0.69 -5.32
CA GLN A 114 -1.63 -0.41 -4.91
C GLN A 114 -0.16 -0.15 -5.28
N CYS A 115 0.08 0.47 -6.45
CA CYS A 115 1.42 0.79 -6.93
C CYS A 115 2.12 1.86 -6.07
N ALA A 116 1.40 2.93 -5.72
CA ALA A 116 1.97 4.06 -4.97
C ALA A 116 0.99 4.58 -3.90
N PRO A 117 0.76 3.85 -2.79
CA PRO A 117 -0.28 4.20 -1.80
C PRO A 117 -0.14 5.62 -1.24
N ARG A 118 1.08 6.15 -1.17
CA ARG A 118 1.36 7.53 -0.70
C ARG A 118 0.75 8.60 -1.59
N LEU A 119 0.50 8.29 -2.85
CA LEU A 119 -0.10 9.18 -3.84
C LEU A 119 -1.64 9.20 -3.76
N PHE A 120 -2.23 8.20 -3.10
CA PHE A 120 -3.68 8.00 -2.95
C PHE A 120 -4.09 7.83 -1.48
N PRO A 121 -3.86 8.85 -0.63
CA PRO A 121 -4.19 8.78 0.80
C PRO A 121 -5.69 8.53 1.07
N GLU A 122 -6.56 8.86 0.12
CA GLU A 122 -8.00 8.59 0.19
C GLU A 122 -8.34 7.11 -0.03
N MET A 123 -7.44 6.32 -0.65
CA MET A 123 -7.66 4.89 -0.91
C MET A 123 -7.10 3.99 0.19
N THR A 124 -6.29 4.54 1.09
CA THR A 124 -5.83 3.83 2.28
C THR A 124 -6.94 3.80 3.32
N ALA A 125 -7.94 2.93 3.07
CA ALA A 125 -9.05 2.68 3.95
C ALA A 125 -8.57 2.35 5.38
N LYS A 126 -9.12 3.03 6.39
CA LYS A 126 -8.93 2.66 7.80
C LYS A 126 -9.70 1.36 8.07
N GLY A 127 -9.05 0.37 8.69
CA GLY A 127 -9.53 -1.01 8.82
C GLY A 127 -10.81 -1.25 9.65
N THR A 128 -11.52 -0.22 10.10
CA THR A 128 -12.74 -0.35 10.92
C THR A 128 -13.92 -0.90 10.12
N ASP A 129 -14.03 -0.54 8.85
CA ASP A 129 -15.23 -0.87 8.05
C ASP A 129 -15.18 -2.30 7.51
N CYS A 130 -13.99 -2.86 7.26
CA CYS A 130 -13.84 -4.22 6.78
C CYS A 130 -14.36 -5.27 7.77
N LYS A 131 -14.23 -4.99 9.07
CA LYS A 131 -14.83 -5.82 10.11
C LYS A 131 -16.36 -5.81 10.01
N GLN A 132 -16.96 -4.63 9.81
CA GLN A 132 -18.41 -4.50 9.65
C GLN A 132 -18.90 -5.19 8.38
N VAL A 133 -18.18 -5.04 7.26
CA VAL A 133 -18.47 -5.74 6.00
C VAL A 133 -18.46 -7.26 6.23
N SER A 134 -17.40 -7.79 6.85
CA SER A 134 -17.27 -9.22 7.13
C SER A 134 -18.40 -9.74 8.01
N THR A 135 -18.70 -9.05 9.12
CA THR A 135 -19.80 -9.40 10.03
C THR A 135 -21.16 -9.38 9.33
N LYS A 136 -21.38 -8.44 8.41
CA LYS A 136 -22.63 -8.35 7.65
C LYS A 136 -22.81 -9.49 6.65
N ILE A 137 -21.73 -9.86 5.95
CA ILE A 137 -21.75 -10.99 5.03
C ILE A 137 -21.95 -12.29 5.80
N GLU A 138 -21.24 -12.46 6.92
CA GLU A 138 -21.39 -13.62 7.81
C GLU A 138 -22.82 -13.77 8.33
N SER A 139 -23.43 -12.68 8.82
CA SER A 139 -24.79 -12.72 9.37
C SER A 139 -25.84 -13.07 8.32
N ALA A 140 -25.70 -12.53 7.09
CA ALA A 140 -26.59 -12.87 5.99
C ALA A 140 -26.41 -14.32 5.51
N MET A 141 -25.19 -14.84 5.52
CA MET A 141 -24.94 -16.24 5.19
C MET A 141 -25.50 -17.19 6.24
N LYS A 142 -25.42 -16.84 7.53
CA LYS A 142 -26.08 -17.57 8.62
C LYS A 142 -27.61 -17.59 8.48
N GLN A 143 -28.22 -16.54 7.95
CA GLN A 143 -29.66 -16.54 7.65
C GLN A 143 -30.02 -17.48 6.49
N MET A 144 -29.10 -17.69 5.54
CA MET A 144 -29.27 -18.67 4.44
C MET A 144 -28.96 -20.12 4.86
N GLN A 145 -28.32 -20.34 6.01
CA GLN A 145 -27.94 -21.67 6.52
C GLN A 145 -29.11 -22.53 7.03
N GLY A 146 -30.37 -22.16 6.73
CA GLY A 146 -31.49 -23.10 6.80
C GLY A 146 -31.37 -24.32 5.85
N MET A 147 -30.25 -24.45 5.13
CA MET A 147 -29.90 -25.58 4.28
C MET A 147 -28.98 -26.55 5.05
N GLU A 148 -29.46 -27.76 5.35
CA GLU A 148 -28.78 -28.81 6.14
C GLU A 148 -27.51 -29.42 5.48
N ASN A 149 -26.86 -28.75 4.52
CA ASN A 149 -25.70 -29.29 3.81
C ASN A 149 -24.37 -28.83 4.48
N PRO A 150 -23.60 -29.74 5.12
CA PRO A 150 -22.34 -29.41 5.79
C PRO A 150 -21.28 -28.85 4.84
N GLN A 151 -21.26 -29.32 3.58
CA GLN A 151 -20.31 -28.87 2.57
C GLN A 151 -20.59 -27.41 2.17
N MET A 152 -21.86 -27.03 2.10
CA MET A 152 -22.25 -25.65 1.83
C MET A 152 -21.89 -24.73 3.02
N ALA A 153 -22.03 -25.21 4.26
CA ALA A 153 -21.63 -24.44 5.43
C ALA A 153 -20.12 -24.11 5.42
N GLN A 154 -19.27 -25.09 5.11
CA GLN A 154 -17.82 -24.89 4.97
C GLN A 154 -17.46 -23.94 3.81
N TYR A 155 -18.16 -24.04 2.68
CA TYR A 155 -18.01 -23.12 1.56
C TYR A 155 -18.27 -21.66 1.98
N LEU A 156 -19.40 -21.43 2.67
CA LEU A 156 -19.80 -20.10 3.12
C LEU A 156 -18.78 -19.52 4.12
N GLU A 157 -18.32 -20.31 5.09
CA GLU A 157 -17.31 -19.88 6.06
C GLU A 157 -16.00 -19.47 5.37
N THR A 158 -15.57 -20.26 4.38
CA THR A 158 -14.36 -19.99 3.59
C THR A 158 -14.48 -18.70 2.81
N MET A 159 -15.63 -18.48 2.19
CA MET A 159 -15.91 -17.27 1.45
C MET A 159 -15.90 -16.03 2.37
N VAL A 160 -16.57 -16.08 3.53
CA VAL A 160 -16.56 -14.98 4.52
C VAL A 160 -15.12 -14.65 4.93
N ARG A 161 -14.32 -15.67 5.23
CA ARG A 161 -12.91 -15.50 5.61
C ARG A 161 -12.10 -14.84 4.50
N VAL A 162 -12.18 -15.36 3.27
CA VAL A 162 -11.43 -14.83 2.12
C VAL A 162 -11.84 -13.40 1.81
N VAL A 163 -13.14 -13.10 1.82
CA VAL A 163 -13.66 -11.75 1.60
C VAL A 163 -13.18 -10.79 2.68
N GLY A 164 -13.26 -11.18 3.96
CA GLY A 164 -12.80 -10.35 5.06
C GLY A 164 -11.30 -10.08 5.02
N GLN A 165 -10.48 -11.10 4.72
CA GLN A 165 -9.04 -10.95 4.52
C GLN A 165 -8.72 -10.03 3.33
N SER A 166 -9.38 -10.26 2.18
CA SER A 166 -9.22 -9.41 1.00
C SER A 166 -9.60 -7.96 1.27
N CYS A 167 -10.67 -7.70 2.02
CA CYS A 167 -11.07 -6.32 2.35
C CYS A 167 -9.93 -5.53 3.01
N VAL A 168 -9.23 -6.17 3.96
CA VAL A 168 -8.13 -5.56 4.70
C VAL A 168 -6.85 -5.51 3.86
N GLU A 169 -6.43 -6.65 3.32
CA GLU A 169 -5.14 -6.78 2.63
C GLU A 169 -5.11 -6.06 1.29
N ASP A 170 -6.24 -6.02 0.58
CA ASP A 170 -6.35 -5.42 -0.74
C ASP A 170 -6.90 -3.99 -0.69
N ALA A 171 -7.07 -3.43 0.52
CA ALA A 171 -7.55 -2.08 0.79
C ALA A 171 -8.77 -1.72 -0.08
N TRP A 172 -9.90 -2.40 0.16
CA TRP A 172 -11.10 -2.19 -0.65
C TRP A 172 -11.54 -0.72 -0.63
N PRO A 173 -12.00 -0.17 -1.78
CA PRO A 173 -12.51 1.20 -1.83
C PRO A 173 -13.65 1.46 -0.85
N ASP A 174 -13.72 2.66 -0.29
CA ASP A 174 -14.81 3.08 0.61
C ASP A 174 -16.19 2.96 -0.06
N THR A 175 -16.29 3.27 -1.35
CA THR A 175 -17.51 3.13 -2.13
C THR A 175 -18.06 1.70 -2.12
N VAL A 176 -17.18 0.70 -2.23
CA VAL A 176 -17.54 -0.72 -2.16
C VAL A 176 -18.02 -1.09 -0.76
N LYS A 177 -17.24 -0.75 0.26
CA LYS A 177 -17.56 -1.07 1.65
C LYS A 177 -18.90 -0.45 2.05
N GLN A 178 -19.11 0.83 1.76
CA GLN A 178 -20.36 1.53 2.06
C GLN A 178 -21.54 0.96 1.29
N CYS A 179 -21.38 0.61 0.00
CA CYS A 179 -22.43 -0.05 -0.76
C CYS A 179 -22.91 -1.32 -0.05
N ILE A 180 -21.98 -2.19 0.37
CA ILE A 180 -22.31 -3.44 1.08
C ILE A 180 -22.98 -3.13 2.42
N LEU A 181 -22.45 -2.17 3.18
CA LEU A 181 -23.00 -1.77 4.48
C LEU A 181 -24.39 -1.12 4.38
N MET A 182 -24.81 -0.60 3.24
CA MET A 182 -26.16 -0.06 3.01
C MET A 182 -27.21 -1.10 2.59
N GLN A 183 -26.82 -2.27 2.07
CA GLN A 183 -27.80 -3.26 1.58
C GLN A 183 -28.59 -3.95 2.71
N SER A 184 -29.90 -4.09 2.59
CA SER A 184 -30.71 -4.75 3.62
C SER A 184 -30.56 -6.27 3.64
N GLY A 185 -30.23 -6.90 2.49
CA GLY A 185 -29.85 -8.30 2.37
C GLY A 185 -28.34 -8.44 2.19
N GLY A 186 -27.65 -9.19 3.06
CA GLY A 186 -26.19 -9.36 2.94
C GLY A 186 -25.76 -10.47 1.98
N ALA A 187 -26.69 -11.32 1.54
CA ALA A 187 -26.43 -12.46 0.65
C ALA A 187 -26.21 -12.02 -0.80
N ASP A 188 -27.02 -11.07 -1.26
CA ASP A 188 -26.98 -10.43 -2.56
C ASP A 188 -26.19 -9.11 -2.55
N ALA A 189 -25.81 -8.60 -1.37
CA ALA A 189 -25.07 -7.34 -1.25
C ALA A 189 -23.83 -7.28 -2.15
N MET A 190 -23.08 -8.38 -2.24
CA MET A 190 -21.90 -8.48 -3.11
C MET A 190 -22.28 -8.40 -4.59
N GLN A 191 -23.39 -9.00 -5.00
CA GLN A 191 -23.89 -8.96 -6.37
C GLN A 191 -24.42 -7.57 -6.74
N VAL A 192 -25.21 -6.95 -5.84
CA VAL A 192 -25.74 -5.58 -6.01
C VAL A 192 -24.59 -4.57 -6.10
N CYS A 193 -23.58 -4.72 -5.26
CA CYS A 193 -22.43 -3.83 -5.22
C CYS A 193 -21.34 -4.20 -6.23
N ASN A 194 -21.52 -5.24 -7.04
CA ASN A 194 -20.48 -5.75 -7.94
C ASN A 194 -19.96 -4.66 -8.90
N GLN A 195 -20.83 -3.76 -9.36
CA GLN A 195 -20.45 -2.64 -10.23
C GLN A 195 -19.50 -1.63 -9.57
N GLN A 196 -19.44 -1.60 -8.23
CA GLN A 196 -18.52 -0.73 -7.48
C GLN A 196 -17.12 -1.35 -7.33
N PHE A 197 -16.98 -2.66 -7.53
CA PHE A 197 -15.69 -3.32 -7.44
C PHE A 197 -14.83 -3.03 -8.67
N PRO A 198 -13.59 -2.54 -8.50
CA PRO A 198 -12.63 -2.48 -9.60
C PRO A 198 -12.41 -3.88 -10.23
N PRO A 199 -12.34 -4.02 -11.56
CA PRO A 199 -12.15 -5.32 -12.21
C PRO A 199 -10.91 -6.09 -11.74
N ALA A 200 -9.82 -5.37 -11.45
CA ALA A 200 -8.61 -5.97 -10.91
C ALA A 200 -8.85 -6.55 -9.49
N LEU A 201 -9.64 -5.86 -8.66
CA LEU A 201 -10.04 -6.36 -7.35
C LEU A 201 -10.97 -7.59 -7.47
N GLN A 202 -11.94 -7.57 -8.38
CA GLN A 202 -12.82 -8.71 -8.63
C GLN A 202 -12.01 -9.96 -9.02
N SER A 203 -11.06 -9.79 -9.95
CA SER A 203 -10.20 -10.86 -10.43
C SER A 203 -9.34 -11.44 -9.29
N LYS A 204 -8.73 -10.57 -8.48
CA LYS A 204 -7.91 -10.98 -7.32
C LYS A 204 -8.74 -11.71 -6.26
N LEU A 205 -9.95 -11.24 -5.97
CA LEU A 205 -10.86 -11.90 -5.04
C LEU A 205 -11.30 -13.28 -5.56
N GLN A 206 -11.62 -13.38 -6.85
CA GLN A 206 -12.00 -14.64 -7.49
C GLN A 206 -10.85 -15.66 -7.42
N GLU A 207 -9.61 -15.24 -7.69
CA GLU A 207 -8.42 -16.11 -7.59
C GLU A 207 -8.19 -16.60 -6.16
N ARG A 208 -8.33 -15.72 -5.16
CA ARG A 208 -8.22 -16.10 -3.73
C ARG A 208 -9.30 -17.11 -3.33
N LEU A 209 -10.54 -16.89 -3.76
CA LEU A 209 -11.64 -17.83 -3.49
C LEU A 209 -11.39 -19.19 -4.15
N GLN A 210 -11.01 -19.21 -5.43
CA GLN A 210 -10.68 -20.46 -6.14
C GLN A 210 -9.51 -21.21 -5.48
N THR A 211 -8.49 -20.48 -5.02
CA THR A 211 -7.34 -21.08 -4.34
C THR A 211 -7.74 -21.68 -3.00
N ALA A 212 -8.46 -20.93 -2.16
CA ALA A 212 -8.96 -21.43 -0.88
C ALA A 212 -9.86 -22.67 -1.05
N MET A 213 -10.70 -22.69 -2.08
CA MET A 213 -11.55 -23.84 -2.40
C MET A 213 -10.76 -25.08 -2.83
N ARG A 214 -9.72 -24.91 -3.65
CA ARG A 214 -8.84 -26.02 -4.06
C ARG A 214 -8.07 -26.60 -2.86
N GLU A 215 -7.68 -25.77 -1.92
CA GLU A 215 -6.98 -26.21 -0.70
C GLU A 215 -7.87 -27.04 0.22
N GLN A 216 -9.18 -26.82 0.22
CA GLN A 216 -10.13 -27.60 1.02
C GLN A 216 -10.47 -28.98 0.44
N MET A 217 -10.20 -29.21 -0.84
CA MET A 217 -10.45 -30.50 -1.51
C MET A 217 -9.24 -31.45 -1.45
N LYS A 218 -8.12 -31.00 -0.86
CA LYS A 218 -6.92 -31.80 -0.63
C LYS A 218 -6.97 -32.46 0.74
#